data_AF-A0A1B6K016-F1
#
_entry.id   AF-A0A1B6K016-F1
#
_cell.length_a   1.000
_cell.length_b   1.000
_cell.length_c   1.000
_cell.angle_alpha   90.00
_cell.angle_beta   90.00
_cell.angle_gamma   90.00
#
_symmetry.space_group_name_H-M   'P 1'
#
loop_
_entity.id
_entity.type
_entity.pdbx_description
1 polymer ?
#
loop_
_entity_poly.entity_id
_entity_poly.type
_entity_poly.pdbx_seq_one_letter_code
_entity_poly.pdbx_strand_id
1 'polypeptide(L)'
;METKANVDNETPSIHSEHVKEEFYKWFESRGLLSDLRAYMRQLMVKALEESNKNGKTVRPSKGATSPKLQAINLLMVDYLFHEDYLYTVSVFASEAQILDSLPQYSSYVTQTVRERRLEPSSLPRFSQQETEDILDTLRLPPTRQAARQATQLYLSGHESLFTCVVRTLTSSGLDQDVAMRGAEVDQEVLSVGCSHQLWSQEMENLLLLAGVKLQHIRRMQHKWAQLIEEERMIVRQEEEAQRMEWERDIEQRVRVEVMEQLRERQSRVELREQGLTNLAEQLTAVHDDINDRLSQLQSQKEELRAREEQQ
;
A
#
# COMPACT_ATOMS: atom_id res chain seq x y z
N MET A 1 34.09 -48.85 -27.01
CA MET A 1 34.08 -48.26 -25.65
C MET A 1 34.70 -46.88 -25.78
N GLU A 2 33.89 -45.84 -25.61
CA GLU A 2 34.21 -44.49 -25.12
C GLU A 2 33.07 -43.57 -25.54
N THR A 3 32.08 -43.48 -24.65
CA THR A 3 31.02 -42.48 -24.65
C THR A 3 31.57 -41.21 -24.02
N LYS A 4 31.61 -40.09 -24.75
CA LYS A 4 31.86 -38.77 -24.18
C LYS A 4 30.67 -37.84 -24.39
N ALA A 5 29.95 -37.68 -23.29
CA ALA A 5 29.31 -36.48 -22.77
C ALA A 5 28.49 -35.63 -23.75
N ASN A 6 27.18 -35.89 -23.75
CA ASN A 6 26.16 -34.87 -23.97
C ASN A 6 26.27 -33.85 -22.83
N VAL A 7 26.63 -32.61 -23.15
CA VAL A 7 26.60 -31.50 -22.19
C VAL A 7 25.15 -31.04 -22.15
N ASP A 8 24.39 -31.60 -21.20
CA ASP A 8 23.07 -31.08 -20.85
C ASP A 8 23.28 -29.69 -20.24
N ASN A 9 22.98 -28.68 -21.06
CA ASN A 9 22.88 -27.29 -20.64
C ASN A 9 21.56 -27.12 -19.87
N GLU A 10 21.49 -27.68 -18.67
CA GLU A 10 20.44 -27.39 -17.72
C GLU A 10 20.67 -25.99 -17.16
N THR A 11 20.08 -24.98 -17.81
CA THR A 11 19.82 -23.70 -17.16
C THR A 11 18.97 -23.99 -15.92
N PRO A 12 19.43 -23.67 -14.70
CA PRO A 12 18.62 -23.90 -13.52
C PRO A 12 17.38 -23.02 -13.66
N SER A 13 16.22 -23.68 -13.81
CA SER A 13 14.91 -23.05 -13.67
C SER A 13 14.84 -22.56 -12.21
N ILE A 14 15.30 -21.32 -12.00
CA ILE A 14 15.14 -20.62 -10.75
C ILE A 14 13.63 -20.52 -10.52
N HIS A 15 13.10 -21.41 -9.68
CA HIS A 15 11.68 -21.46 -9.37
C HIS A 15 11.30 -20.13 -8.72
N SER A 16 10.27 -19.46 -9.26
CA SER A 16 9.83 -18.11 -8.83
C SER A 16 9.68 -17.99 -7.30
N GLU A 17 9.27 -19.07 -6.65
CA GLU A 17 9.11 -19.17 -5.20
C GLU A 17 10.43 -19.03 -4.43
N HIS A 18 11.51 -19.63 -4.94
CA HIS A 18 12.83 -19.56 -4.30
C HIS A 18 13.42 -18.14 -4.39
N VAL A 19 13.12 -17.42 -5.48
CA VAL A 19 13.50 -15.99 -5.63
C VAL A 19 12.72 -15.12 -4.67
N LYS A 20 11.43 -15.37 -4.51
CA LYS A 20 10.60 -14.64 -3.53
C LYS A 20 11.12 -14.87 -2.12
N GLU A 21 11.45 -16.10 -1.74
CA GLU A 21 12.01 -16.40 -0.43
C GLU A 21 13.37 -15.74 -0.19
N GLU A 22 14.27 -15.74 -1.18
CA GLU A 22 15.55 -15.03 -1.08
C GLU A 22 15.35 -13.52 -1.00
N PHE A 23 14.41 -12.96 -1.78
CA PHE A 23 14.05 -11.55 -1.71
C PHE A 23 13.50 -11.20 -0.33
N TYR A 24 12.58 -11.99 0.21
CA TYR A 24 12.02 -11.77 1.54
C TYR A 24 13.11 -11.82 2.63
N LYS A 25 13.99 -12.83 2.60
CA LYS A 25 15.13 -12.93 3.52
C LYS A 25 16.08 -11.75 3.36
N TRP A 26 16.31 -11.29 2.13
CA TRP A 26 17.16 -10.13 1.86
C TRP A 26 16.55 -8.84 2.43
N PHE A 27 15.28 -8.59 2.19
CA PHE A 27 14.53 -7.45 2.75
C PHE A 27 14.46 -7.49 4.29
N GLU A 28 14.35 -8.68 4.88
CA GLU A 28 14.36 -8.84 6.33
C GLU A 28 15.76 -8.63 6.92
N SER A 29 16.81 -9.17 6.28
CA SER A 29 18.21 -9.01 6.71
C SER A 29 18.71 -7.56 6.66
N ARG A 30 18.15 -6.75 5.75
CA ARG A 30 18.46 -5.33 5.60
C ARG A 30 17.62 -4.43 6.51
N GLY A 31 16.69 -4.99 7.28
CA GLY A 31 15.77 -4.21 8.12
C GLY A 31 14.72 -3.41 7.34
N LEU A 32 14.63 -3.57 6.01
CA LEU A 32 13.69 -2.82 5.18
C LEU A 32 12.24 -3.16 5.52
N LEU A 33 11.94 -4.41 5.85
CA LEU A 33 10.61 -4.80 6.31
C LEU A 33 10.28 -4.23 7.70
N SER A 34 11.26 -4.10 8.59
CA SER A 34 11.05 -3.44 9.88
C SER A 34 10.84 -1.93 9.72
N ASP A 35 11.60 -1.30 8.82
CA ASP A 35 11.49 0.14 8.53
C ASP A 35 10.15 0.45 7.85
N LEU A 36 9.74 -0.36 6.87
CA LEU A 36 8.42 -0.25 6.24
C LEU A 36 7.30 -0.43 7.28
N ARG A 37 7.40 -1.43 8.16
CA ARG A 37 6.42 -1.62 9.25
C ARG A 37 6.40 -0.44 10.22
N ALA A 38 7.56 0.11 10.56
CA ALA A 38 7.66 1.28 11.43
C ALA A 38 7.06 2.52 10.77
N TYR A 39 7.33 2.73 9.48
CA TYR A 39 6.78 3.80 8.68
C TYR A 39 5.25 3.70 8.54
N MET A 40 4.73 2.51 8.26
CA MET A 40 3.27 2.26 8.21
C MET A 40 2.61 2.50 9.57
N ARG A 41 3.26 2.10 10.68
CA ARG A 41 2.77 2.42 12.04
C ARG A 41 2.78 3.92 12.29
N GLN A 42 3.81 4.62 11.84
CA GLN A 42 3.90 6.07 11.99
C GLN A 42 2.84 6.79 11.15
N LEU A 43 2.56 6.31 9.94
CA LEU A 43 1.45 6.79 9.09
C LEU A 43 0.09 6.56 9.75
N MET A 44 -0.16 5.37 10.31
CA MET A 44 -1.38 5.09 11.08
C MET A 44 -1.51 6.02 12.29
N VAL A 45 -0.44 6.19 13.07
CA VAL A 45 -0.45 7.09 14.23
C VAL A 45 -0.71 8.53 13.79
N LYS A 46 -0.09 9.00 12.71
CA LYS A 46 -0.35 10.33 12.15
C LYS A 46 -1.81 10.48 11.68
N ALA A 47 -2.35 9.51 10.96
CA ALA A 47 -3.75 9.53 10.53
C ALA A 47 -4.73 9.56 11.71
N LEU A 48 -4.44 8.79 12.78
CA LEU A 48 -5.22 8.80 14.02
C LEU A 48 -5.08 10.10 14.80
N GLU A 49 -3.87 10.67 14.85
CA GLU A 49 -3.61 11.96 15.49
C GLU A 49 -4.26 13.13 14.75
N GLU A 50 -4.23 13.15 13.41
CA GLU A 50 -4.92 14.14 12.58
C GLU A 50 -6.44 14.00 12.71
N SER A 51 -6.95 12.78 12.82
CA SER A 51 -8.35 12.51 13.17
C SER A 51 -8.72 13.02 14.58
N ASN A 52 -7.81 13.02 15.54
CA ASN A 52 -8.07 13.51 16.91
C ASN A 52 -7.84 15.02 17.09
N LYS A 53 -6.82 15.60 16.45
CA LYS A 53 -6.43 17.02 16.56
C LYS A 53 -7.45 17.97 15.93
N ASN A 54 -8.19 17.50 14.94
CA ASN A 54 -9.21 18.31 14.26
C ASN A 54 -10.51 18.48 15.07
N GLY A 55 -10.60 17.98 16.32
CA GLY A 55 -11.79 18.08 17.19
C GLY A 55 -13.04 17.36 16.66
N LYS A 56 -13.03 17.02 15.38
CA LYS A 56 -13.85 16.02 14.74
C LYS A 56 -13.25 14.66 15.07
N THR A 57 -13.50 14.18 16.29
CA THR A 57 -14.04 12.83 16.31
C THR A 57 -15.30 12.91 15.45
N VAL A 58 -15.15 12.68 14.15
CA VAL A 58 -16.21 12.07 13.39
C VAL A 58 -16.30 10.69 14.02
N ARG A 59 -16.90 10.62 15.22
CA ARG A 59 -17.98 9.66 15.39
C ARG A 59 -18.81 9.95 14.17
N PRO A 60 -18.78 9.09 13.13
CA PRO A 60 -19.76 9.22 12.08
C PRO A 60 -21.06 9.31 12.85
N SER A 61 -21.93 10.26 12.49
CA SER A 61 -23.18 10.42 13.20
C SER A 61 -23.71 9.03 13.49
N LYS A 62 -24.22 8.78 14.70
CA LYS A 62 -24.98 7.56 14.99
C LYS A 62 -26.21 7.55 14.06
N GLY A 63 -26.00 7.46 12.76
CA GLY A 63 -26.97 7.09 11.78
C GLY A 63 -27.33 5.69 12.22
N ALA A 64 -28.54 5.56 12.74
CA ALA A 64 -29.03 4.31 13.27
C ALA A 64 -28.77 3.23 12.21
N THR A 65 -27.77 2.38 12.44
CA THR A 65 -27.55 1.21 11.61
C THR A 65 -28.81 0.37 11.75
N SER A 66 -29.48 0.11 10.63
CA SER A 66 -30.66 -0.75 10.65
C SER A 66 -30.29 -2.08 11.32
N PRO A 67 -31.14 -2.66 12.18
CA PRO A 67 -30.88 -3.97 12.76
C PRO A 67 -30.53 -5.04 11.72
N LYS A 68 -31.13 -4.94 10.52
CA LYS A 68 -30.79 -5.79 9.38
C LYS A 68 -29.35 -5.62 8.90
N LEU A 69 -28.89 -4.38 8.78
CA LEU A 69 -27.53 -4.08 8.36
C LEU A 69 -26.53 -4.53 9.43
N GLN A 70 -26.89 -4.39 10.71
CA GLN A 70 -26.09 -4.92 11.81
C GLN A 70 -25.99 -6.45 11.76
N ALA A 71 -27.09 -7.16 11.53
CA ALA A 71 -27.09 -8.61 11.37
C ALA A 71 -26.22 -9.08 10.18
N ILE A 72 -26.29 -8.39 9.03
CA ILE A 72 -25.41 -8.66 7.87
C ILE A 72 -23.95 -8.41 8.24
N ASN A 73 -23.66 -7.29 8.90
CA ASN A 73 -22.32 -6.95 9.34
C ASN A 73 -21.74 -8.00 10.30
N LEU A 74 -22.54 -8.54 11.22
CA LEU A 74 -22.16 -9.62 12.12
C LEU A 74 -21.82 -10.91 11.35
N LEU A 75 -22.64 -11.30 10.37
CA LEU A 75 -22.36 -12.46 9.50
C LEU A 75 -21.05 -12.29 8.72
N MET A 76 -20.81 -11.09 8.18
CA MET A 76 -19.59 -10.80 7.43
C MET A 76 -18.35 -10.83 8.32
N VAL A 77 -18.43 -10.30 9.54
CA VAL A 77 -17.33 -10.36 10.50
C VAL A 77 -17.00 -11.81 10.85
N ASP A 78 -18.00 -12.61 11.23
CA ASP A 78 -17.83 -14.03 11.56
C ASP A 78 -17.22 -14.82 10.39
N TYR A 79 -17.67 -14.56 9.16
CA TYR A 79 -17.06 -15.14 7.95
C TYR A 79 -15.59 -14.76 7.77
N LEU A 80 -15.27 -13.46 7.84
CA LEU A 80 -13.91 -12.97 7.63
C LEU A 80 -12.93 -13.47 8.70
N PHE A 81 -13.42 -13.69 9.93
CA PHE A 81 -12.64 -14.31 10.99
C PHE A 81 -12.38 -15.79 10.74
N HIS A 82 -13.39 -16.54 10.30
CA HIS A 82 -13.23 -17.96 9.98
C HIS A 82 -12.29 -18.21 8.79
N GLU A 83 -12.16 -17.27 7.87
CA GLU A 83 -11.25 -17.34 6.72
C GLU A 83 -9.88 -16.66 6.96
N ASP A 84 -9.55 -16.30 8.20
CA ASP A 84 -8.28 -15.66 8.59
C ASP A 84 -7.95 -14.32 7.89
N TYR A 85 -8.96 -13.59 7.39
CA TYR A 85 -8.78 -12.29 6.72
C TYR A 85 -8.62 -11.11 7.71
N LEU A 86 -7.69 -11.22 8.67
CA LEU A 86 -7.54 -10.29 9.80
C LEU A 86 -7.32 -8.82 9.42
N TYR A 87 -6.62 -8.54 8.31
CA TYR A 87 -6.45 -7.17 7.81
C TYR A 87 -7.79 -6.59 7.32
N THR A 88 -8.52 -7.36 6.51
CA THR A 88 -9.85 -6.99 6.02
C THR A 88 -10.82 -6.79 7.17
N VAL A 89 -10.78 -7.66 8.18
CA VAL A 89 -11.55 -7.49 9.43
C VAL A 89 -11.24 -6.16 10.09
N SER A 90 -9.96 -5.78 10.21
CA SER A 90 -9.54 -4.54 10.88
C SER A 90 -10.06 -3.29 10.15
N VAL A 91 -9.99 -3.30 8.81
CA VAL A 91 -10.54 -2.22 7.98
C VAL A 91 -12.06 -2.21 8.08
N PHE A 92 -12.72 -3.35 7.87
CA PHE A 92 -14.17 -3.49 7.94
C PHE A 92 -14.75 -3.07 9.30
N ALA A 93 -14.10 -3.48 10.38
CA ALA A 93 -14.42 -3.07 11.73
C ALA A 93 -14.40 -1.54 11.93
N SER A 94 -13.38 -0.88 11.38
CA SER A 94 -13.20 0.57 11.48
C SER A 94 -14.20 1.34 10.62
N GLU A 95 -14.55 0.81 9.45
CA GLU A 95 -15.46 1.46 8.50
C GLU A 95 -16.95 1.23 8.85
N ALA A 96 -17.29 0.01 9.24
CA ALA A 96 -18.66 -0.38 9.57
C ALA A 96 -19.03 -0.21 11.05
N GLN A 97 -18.09 0.25 11.90
CA GLN A 97 -18.25 0.49 13.35
C GLN A 97 -18.79 -0.72 14.13
N ILE A 98 -18.47 -1.93 13.68
CA ILE A 98 -19.09 -3.16 14.21
C ILE A 98 -18.52 -3.54 15.59
N LEU A 99 -17.28 -3.15 15.88
CA LEU A 99 -16.56 -3.55 17.10
C LEU A 99 -17.13 -2.96 18.39
N ASP A 100 -17.89 -1.86 18.32
CA ASP A 100 -18.63 -1.34 19.47
C ASP A 100 -19.71 -2.32 19.95
N SER A 101 -20.25 -3.15 19.04
CA SER A 101 -21.28 -4.14 19.36
C SER A 101 -20.74 -5.53 19.72
N LEU A 102 -19.43 -5.76 19.52
CA LEU A 102 -18.79 -7.07 19.68
C LEU A 102 -17.45 -6.97 20.44
N PRO A 103 -17.49 -6.74 21.76
CA PRO A 103 -16.28 -6.61 22.58
C PRO A 103 -15.39 -7.86 22.56
N GLN A 104 -15.98 -9.05 22.38
CA GLN A 104 -15.25 -10.32 22.30
C GLN A 104 -14.36 -10.39 21.05
N TYR A 105 -14.86 -9.92 19.91
CA TYR A 105 -14.11 -9.88 18.65
C TYR A 105 -13.03 -8.79 18.68
N SER A 106 -13.29 -7.64 19.29
CA SER A 106 -12.28 -6.58 19.51
C SER A 106 -11.12 -7.08 20.39
N SER A 107 -11.43 -7.82 21.46
CA SER A 107 -10.43 -8.46 22.31
C SER A 107 -9.62 -9.51 21.55
N TYR A 108 -10.28 -10.33 20.73
CA TYR A 108 -9.62 -11.37 19.93
C TYR A 108 -8.64 -10.78 18.90
N VAL A 109 -9.02 -9.72 18.17
CA VAL A 109 -8.10 -9.02 17.24
C VAL A 109 -6.90 -8.44 17.98
N THR A 110 -7.14 -7.82 19.13
CA THR A 110 -6.06 -7.21 19.92
C THR A 110 -5.10 -8.26 20.46
N GLN A 111 -5.60 -9.43 20.85
CA GLN A 111 -4.81 -10.54 21.37
C GLN A 111 -4.06 -11.28 20.26
N THR A 112 -4.70 -11.56 19.12
CA THR A 112 -4.06 -12.21 17.95
C THR A 112 -2.91 -11.38 17.39
N VAL A 113 -3.05 -10.04 17.34
CA VAL A 113 -1.96 -9.13 16.92
C VAL A 113 -0.79 -9.14 17.91
N ARG A 114 -1.03 -9.35 19.22
CA ARG A 114 0.00 -9.37 20.25
C ARG A 114 0.73 -10.72 20.36
N GLU A 115 0.03 -11.83 20.24
CA GLU A 115 0.56 -13.15 20.62
C GLU A 115 1.08 -13.99 19.43
N ARG A 116 0.81 -13.59 18.16
CA ARG A 116 1.32 -14.26 16.94
C ARG A 116 1.10 -15.80 16.89
N ARG A 117 0.19 -16.34 17.71
CA ARG A 117 -0.15 -17.76 17.75
C ARG A 117 -1.67 -17.89 17.82
N LEU A 118 -2.26 -18.60 16.86
CA LEU A 118 -3.66 -19.01 16.89
C LEU A 118 -3.75 -20.38 17.54
N GLU A 119 -4.55 -20.50 18.60
CA GLU A 119 -5.26 -21.75 18.85
C GLU A 119 -6.65 -21.62 18.21
N PRO A 120 -7.00 -22.44 17.20
CA PRO A 120 -8.26 -22.33 16.44
C PRO A 120 -9.53 -22.47 17.31
N SER A 121 -9.40 -23.01 18.53
CA SER A 121 -10.49 -23.16 19.49
C SER A 121 -10.91 -21.85 20.20
N SER A 122 -10.24 -20.73 19.92
CA SER A 122 -10.44 -19.44 20.61
C SER A 122 -11.21 -18.39 19.79
N LEU A 123 -11.64 -18.73 18.58
CA LEU A 123 -12.47 -17.84 17.77
C LEU A 123 -13.77 -17.51 18.53
N PRO A 124 -14.08 -16.22 18.75
CA PRO A 124 -15.35 -15.84 19.36
C PRO A 124 -16.49 -16.29 18.45
N ARG A 125 -17.47 -17.00 19.01
CA ARG A 125 -18.64 -17.51 18.29
C ARG A 125 -19.91 -16.92 18.87
N PHE A 126 -20.94 -16.80 18.03
CA PHE A 126 -22.26 -16.41 18.52
C PHE A 126 -22.84 -17.51 19.40
N SER A 127 -23.45 -17.10 20.51
CA SER A 127 -24.31 -17.99 21.29
C SER A 127 -25.51 -18.43 20.45
N GLN A 128 -26.18 -19.49 20.89
CA GLN A 128 -27.40 -19.96 20.23
C GLN A 128 -28.46 -18.86 20.12
N GLN A 129 -28.66 -18.08 21.18
CA GLN A 129 -29.64 -16.99 21.21
C GLN A 129 -29.27 -15.87 20.23
N GLU A 130 -28.00 -15.45 20.21
CA GLU A 130 -27.52 -14.44 19.25
C GLU A 130 -27.66 -14.93 17.80
N THR A 131 -27.38 -16.21 17.56
CA THR A 131 -27.57 -16.84 16.24
C THR A 131 -29.03 -16.78 15.81
N GLU A 132 -29.96 -17.13 16.70
CA GLU A 132 -31.40 -17.09 16.43
C GLU A 132 -31.88 -15.64 16.19
N ASP A 133 -31.41 -14.67 16.97
CA ASP A 133 -31.75 -13.24 16.82
C ASP A 133 -31.22 -12.65 15.50
N ILE A 134 -29.98 -13.01 15.10
CA ILE A 134 -29.38 -12.61 13.82
C ILE A 134 -30.23 -13.16 12.66
N LEU A 135 -30.58 -14.45 12.70
CA LEU A 135 -31.36 -15.10 11.66
C LEU A 135 -32.80 -14.54 11.59
N ASP A 136 -33.45 -14.31 12.73
CA ASP A 136 -34.80 -13.73 12.77
C ASP A 136 -34.82 -12.30 12.19
N THR A 137 -33.80 -11.50 12.50
CA THR A 137 -33.59 -10.17 11.93
C THR A 137 -33.46 -10.20 10.40
N LEU A 138 -32.84 -11.26 9.87
CA LEU A 138 -32.69 -11.54 8.43
C LEU A 138 -33.90 -12.24 7.81
N ARG A 139 -35.03 -12.32 8.54
CA ARG A 139 -36.27 -13.00 8.10
C ARG A 139 -36.10 -14.49 7.89
N LEU A 140 -35.17 -15.12 8.61
CA LEU A 140 -35.00 -16.56 8.75
C LEU A 140 -35.36 -16.96 10.19
N PRO A 141 -36.64 -16.91 10.58
CA PRO A 141 -37.04 -17.22 11.95
C PRO A 141 -36.69 -18.67 12.31
N PRO A 142 -36.46 -18.98 13.60
CA PRO A 142 -36.13 -20.33 14.08
C PRO A 142 -37.24 -21.36 13.83
N THR A 143 -38.42 -20.94 13.35
CA THR A 143 -39.48 -21.83 12.87
C THR A 143 -39.19 -22.45 11.51
N ARG A 144 -38.35 -21.82 10.68
CA ARG A 144 -37.96 -22.37 9.39
C ARG A 144 -36.95 -23.49 9.55
N GLN A 145 -37.15 -24.57 8.81
CA GLN A 145 -36.23 -25.71 8.79
C GLN A 145 -34.82 -25.30 8.38
N ALA A 146 -34.67 -24.44 7.36
CA ALA A 146 -33.37 -23.93 6.91
C ALA A 146 -32.62 -23.15 8.01
N ALA A 147 -33.35 -22.39 8.85
CA ALA A 147 -32.77 -21.66 9.97
C ALA A 147 -32.31 -22.63 11.08
N ARG A 148 -33.14 -23.62 11.45
CA ARG A 148 -32.76 -24.65 12.43
C ARG A 148 -31.54 -25.45 12.00
N GLN A 149 -31.50 -25.85 10.73
CA GLN A 149 -30.36 -26.55 10.15
C GLN A 149 -29.11 -25.67 10.15
N ALA A 150 -29.23 -24.39 9.80
CA ALA A 150 -28.08 -23.46 9.82
C ALA A 150 -27.54 -23.26 11.24
N THR A 151 -28.42 -23.06 12.23
CA THR A 151 -28.04 -22.95 13.63
C THR A 151 -27.37 -24.22 14.13
N GLN A 152 -27.89 -25.41 13.79
CA GLN A 152 -27.31 -26.68 14.21
C GLN A 152 -25.93 -26.90 13.56
N LEU A 153 -25.78 -26.60 12.28
CA LEU A 153 -24.51 -26.71 11.56
C LEU A 153 -23.46 -25.74 12.12
N TYR A 154 -23.87 -24.51 12.44
CA TYR A 154 -22.99 -23.54 13.07
C TYR A 154 -22.56 -24.08 14.44
N LEU A 155 -23.48 -24.34 15.38
CA LEU A 155 -23.13 -24.74 16.74
C LEU A 155 -22.31 -26.04 16.83
N SER A 156 -22.49 -26.99 15.91
CA SER A 156 -21.75 -28.26 15.89
C SER A 156 -20.48 -28.23 15.03
N GLY A 157 -20.32 -27.23 14.16
CA GLY A 157 -19.23 -27.13 13.20
C GLY A 157 -18.19 -26.05 13.52
N HIS A 158 -17.18 -26.00 12.65
CA HIS A 158 -16.10 -24.99 12.67
C HIS A 158 -16.24 -23.92 11.58
N GLU A 159 -17.38 -23.88 10.90
CA GLU A 159 -17.62 -22.95 9.82
C GLU A 159 -18.38 -21.70 10.30
N SER A 160 -18.29 -20.64 9.51
CA SER A 160 -19.03 -19.41 9.77
C SER A 160 -20.54 -19.60 9.61
N LEU A 161 -21.31 -18.77 10.32
CA LEU A 161 -22.76 -18.76 10.24
C LEU A 161 -23.23 -18.39 8.84
N PHE A 162 -22.51 -17.51 8.15
CA PHE A 162 -22.79 -17.15 6.75
C PHE A 162 -22.72 -18.39 5.83
N THR A 163 -21.64 -19.16 5.92
CA THR A 163 -21.47 -20.39 5.13
C THR A 163 -22.57 -21.40 5.44
N CYS A 164 -22.92 -21.56 6.72
CA CYS A 164 -24.00 -22.45 7.15
C CYS A 164 -25.35 -22.02 6.54
N VAL A 165 -25.68 -20.73 6.58
CA VAL A 165 -26.92 -20.18 6.00
C VAL A 165 -26.97 -20.37 4.49
N VAL A 166 -25.91 -20.05 3.77
CA VAL A 166 -25.85 -20.24 2.31
C VAL A 166 -26.06 -21.72 1.98
N ARG A 167 -25.37 -22.62 2.69
CA ARG A 167 -25.51 -24.06 2.45
C ARG A 167 -26.94 -24.54 2.67
N THR A 168 -27.58 -24.17 3.78
CA THR A 168 -28.97 -24.62 4.04
C THR A 168 -29.98 -24.02 3.08
N LEU A 169 -29.77 -22.79 2.62
CA LEU A 169 -30.60 -22.19 1.58
C LEU A 169 -30.44 -22.94 0.24
N THR A 170 -29.21 -23.25 -0.17
CA THR A 170 -28.96 -24.01 -1.40
C THR A 170 -29.50 -25.44 -1.35
N SER A 171 -29.39 -26.14 -0.21
CA SER A 171 -29.96 -27.48 -0.04
C SER A 171 -31.48 -27.45 -0.01
N SER A 172 -32.08 -26.43 0.60
CA SER A 172 -33.55 -26.28 0.64
C SER A 172 -34.17 -25.90 -0.72
N GLY A 173 -33.39 -25.24 -1.60
CA GLY A 173 -33.81 -24.92 -2.97
C GLY A 173 -33.71 -26.11 -3.92
N LEU A 174 -32.73 -27.00 -3.71
CA LEU A 174 -32.58 -28.23 -4.49
C LEU A 174 -33.63 -29.30 -4.14
N ASP A 175 -34.13 -29.32 -2.90
CA ASP A 175 -35.17 -30.27 -2.48
C ASP A 175 -36.56 -30.02 -3.09
N GLN A 176 -36.84 -28.81 -3.60
CA GLN A 176 -38.12 -28.55 -4.31
C GLN A 176 -38.14 -29.10 -5.75
N ASP A 177 -36.98 -29.27 -6.39
CA ASP A 177 -36.88 -29.79 -7.77
C ASP A 177 -36.53 -31.29 -7.84
N VAL A 178 -36.02 -31.89 -6.75
CA VAL A 178 -35.54 -33.29 -6.72
C VAL A 178 -36.63 -34.32 -6.44
N ALA A 179 -37.86 -33.90 -6.07
CA ALA A 179 -38.99 -34.84 -5.90
C ALA A 179 -39.41 -35.58 -7.19
N MET A 180 -38.78 -35.33 -8.34
CA MET A 180 -39.06 -36.03 -9.61
C MET A 180 -37.89 -36.78 -10.24
N ARG A 181 -36.70 -36.88 -9.63
CA ARG A 181 -35.65 -37.79 -10.14
C ARG A 181 -34.86 -38.41 -9.00
N GLY A 182 -35.22 -39.65 -8.67
CA GLY A 182 -34.32 -40.55 -7.97
C GLY A 182 -33.10 -40.83 -8.82
N ALA A 183 -31.94 -40.41 -8.34
CA ALA A 183 -30.65 -41.02 -8.60
C ALA A 183 -29.68 -40.48 -7.55
N GLU A 184 -29.03 -41.41 -6.85
CA GLU A 184 -27.87 -41.16 -6.00
C GLU A 184 -26.85 -40.34 -6.81
N VAL A 185 -26.43 -39.19 -6.28
CA VAL A 185 -25.31 -38.43 -6.86
C VAL A 185 -24.25 -38.28 -5.79
N ASP A 186 -23.13 -38.94 -6.08
CA ASP A 186 -21.91 -38.97 -5.28
C ASP A 186 -21.44 -37.56 -4.90
N GLN A 187 -21.10 -37.46 -3.63
CA GLN A 187 -20.62 -36.29 -2.92
C GLN A 187 -19.13 -36.06 -3.22
N GLU A 188 -18.75 -35.87 -4.48
CA GLU A 188 -17.34 -35.64 -4.85
C GLU A 188 -17.14 -34.64 -6.00
N VAL A 189 -17.91 -33.55 -6.10
CA VAL A 189 -17.44 -32.37 -6.88
C VAL A 189 -17.96 -31.06 -6.29
N LEU A 190 -17.35 -30.60 -5.19
CA LEU A 190 -17.36 -29.17 -4.82
C LEU A 190 -15.97 -28.59 -5.09
N SER A 191 -15.56 -28.67 -6.36
CA SER A 191 -14.43 -27.93 -6.89
C SER A 191 -14.82 -26.45 -7.01
N VAL A 192 -14.26 -25.63 -6.11
CA VAL A 192 -13.70 -24.25 -6.15
C VAL A 192 -13.78 -23.43 -7.47
N GLY A 193 -14.79 -23.64 -8.30
CA GLY A 193 -15.16 -22.76 -9.40
C GLY A 193 -16.39 -21.99 -8.98
N CYS A 194 -16.24 -20.75 -8.52
CA CYS A 194 -17.35 -19.82 -8.46
C CYS A 194 -17.88 -19.69 -9.90
N SER A 195 -18.89 -20.48 -10.24
CA SER A 195 -19.40 -20.53 -11.61
C SER A 195 -20.08 -19.21 -11.88
N HIS A 196 -19.38 -18.34 -12.60
CA HIS A 196 -19.84 -17.01 -13.01
C HIS A 196 -21.25 -17.06 -13.63
N GLN A 197 -21.64 -18.22 -14.17
CA GLN A 197 -22.96 -18.53 -14.73
C GLN A 197 -24.09 -18.53 -13.68
N LEU A 198 -23.88 -19.14 -12.51
CA LEU A 198 -24.88 -19.17 -11.43
C LEU A 198 -25.16 -17.77 -10.88
N TRP A 199 -24.10 -16.96 -10.72
CA TRP A 199 -24.25 -15.59 -10.24
C TRP A 199 -24.97 -14.70 -11.27
N SER A 200 -24.65 -14.83 -12.56
CA SER A 200 -25.37 -14.09 -13.60
C SER A 200 -26.84 -14.47 -13.67
N GLN A 201 -27.19 -15.75 -13.48
CA GLN A 201 -28.57 -16.22 -13.54
C GLN A 201 -29.38 -15.75 -12.33
N GLU A 202 -28.78 -15.76 -11.14
CA GLU A 202 -29.42 -15.25 -9.93
C GLU A 202 -29.59 -13.72 -9.97
N MET A 203 -28.60 -12.99 -10.51
CA MET A 203 -28.74 -11.56 -10.75
C MET A 203 -29.81 -11.24 -11.78
N GLU A 204 -29.93 -12.03 -12.85
CA GLU A 204 -30.98 -11.87 -13.85
C GLU A 204 -32.37 -12.08 -13.22
N ASN A 205 -32.52 -13.10 -12.38
CA ASN A 205 -33.74 -13.34 -11.60
C ASN A 205 -34.05 -12.19 -10.63
N LEU A 206 -33.06 -11.66 -9.91
CA LEU A 206 -33.22 -10.51 -9.00
C LEU A 206 -33.61 -9.23 -9.75
N LEU A 207 -33.04 -8.98 -10.93
CA LEU A 207 -33.37 -7.83 -11.78
C LEU A 207 -34.80 -7.93 -12.32
N LEU A 208 -35.26 -9.14 -12.67
CA LEU A 208 -36.64 -9.42 -13.06
C LEU A 208 -37.62 -9.23 -11.89
N LEU A 209 -37.30 -9.77 -10.71
CA LEU A 209 -38.10 -9.63 -9.48
C LEU A 209 -38.24 -8.18 -9.03
N ALA A 210 -37.18 -7.38 -9.17
CA ALA A 210 -37.18 -5.96 -8.83
C ALA A 210 -37.85 -5.07 -9.89
N GLY A 211 -38.40 -5.64 -10.98
CA GLY A 211 -39.06 -4.88 -12.05
C GLY A 211 -38.13 -3.91 -12.78
N VAL A 212 -36.82 -4.18 -12.74
CA VAL A 212 -35.79 -3.31 -13.33
C VAL A 212 -35.84 -3.46 -14.84
N LYS A 213 -36.59 -2.56 -15.49
CA LYS A 213 -36.60 -2.47 -16.96
C LYS A 213 -35.19 -2.24 -17.49
N LEU A 214 -34.88 -2.81 -18.66
CA LEU A 214 -33.61 -2.63 -19.37
C LEU A 214 -33.20 -1.14 -19.52
N GLN A 215 -34.17 -0.23 -19.57
CA GLN A 215 -33.93 1.22 -19.60
C GLN A 215 -33.32 1.79 -18.31
N HIS A 216 -33.57 1.18 -17.15
CA HIS A 216 -32.92 1.56 -15.89
C HIS A 216 -31.46 1.09 -15.87
N ILE A 217 -31.19 -0.13 -16.32
CA ILE A 217 -29.83 -0.66 -16.45
C ILE A 217 -29.03 0.22 -17.42
N ARG A 218 -29.58 0.55 -18.59
CA ARG A 218 -28.92 1.45 -19.56
C ARG A 218 -28.67 2.85 -19.00
N ARG A 219 -29.62 3.43 -18.25
CA ARG A 219 -29.41 4.73 -17.58
C ARG A 219 -28.32 4.65 -16.52
N MET A 220 -28.27 3.57 -15.77
CA MET A 220 -27.24 3.33 -14.77
C MET A 220 -25.88 3.18 -15.45
N GLN A 221 -25.78 2.34 -16.47
CA GLN A 221 -24.55 2.10 -17.24
C GLN A 221 -24.01 3.39 -17.87
N HIS A 222 -24.90 4.27 -18.36
CA HIS A 222 -24.50 5.58 -18.86
C HIS A 222 -23.97 6.51 -17.75
N LYS A 223 -24.64 6.57 -16.60
CA LYS A 223 -24.15 7.33 -15.43
C LYS A 223 -22.82 6.80 -14.92
N TRP A 224 -22.65 5.49 -14.85
CA TRP A 224 -21.40 4.86 -14.45
C TRP A 224 -20.28 5.18 -15.43
N ALA A 225 -20.55 5.13 -16.75
CA ALA A 225 -19.57 5.53 -17.75
C ALA A 225 -19.18 7.01 -17.62
N GLN A 226 -20.12 7.90 -17.33
CA GLN A 226 -19.83 9.32 -17.07
C GLN A 226 -18.95 9.51 -15.84
N LEU A 227 -19.31 8.89 -14.71
CA LEU A 227 -18.52 8.99 -13.48
C LEU A 227 -17.09 8.45 -13.66
N ILE A 228 -16.94 7.32 -14.35
CA ILE A 228 -15.61 6.76 -14.65
C ILE A 228 -14.78 7.73 -15.50
N GLU A 229 -15.38 8.39 -16.48
CA GLU A 229 -14.66 9.35 -17.32
C GLU A 229 -14.32 10.64 -16.56
N GLU A 230 -15.20 11.10 -15.68
CA GLU A 230 -14.95 12.24 -14.77
C GLU A 230 -13.78 11.94 -13.82
N GLU A 231 -13.78 10.79 -13.16
CA GLU A 231 -12.68 10.36 -12.29
C GLU A 231 -11.36 10.21 -13.07
N ARG A 232 -11.41 9.63 -14.28
CA ARG A 232 -10.22 9.54 -15.16
C ARG A 232 -9.69 10.91 -15.58
N MET A 233 -10.55 11.90 -15.77
CA MET A 233 -10.15 13.27 -16.05
C MET A 233 -9.46 13.91 -14.85
N ILE A 234 -10.00 13.73 -13.64
CA ILE A 234 -9.40 14.24 -12.39
C ILE A 234 -8.01 13.63 -12.18
N VAL A 235 -7.89 12.30 -12.30
CA VAL A 235 -6.60 11.61 -12.14
C VAL A 235 -5.58 12.10 -13.16
N ARG A 236 -5.97 12.27 -14.43
CA ARG A 236 -5.06 12.81 -15.45
C ARG A 236 -4.59 14.24 -15.13
N GLN A 237 -5.49 15.11 -14.67
CA GLN A 237 -5.12 16.47 -14.27
C GLN A 237 -4.16 16.47 -13.08
N GLU A 238 -4.38 15.58 -12.11
CA GLU A 238 -3.50 15.45 -10.95
C GLU A 238 -2.12 14.91 -11.35
N GLU A 239 -2.05 13.90 -12.23
CA GLU A 239 -0.79 13.40 -12.77
C GLU A 239 -0.02 14.49 -13.55
N GLU A 240 -0.70 15.29 -14.37
CA GLU A 240 -0.10 16.41 -15.09
C GLU A 240 0.44 17.49 -14.13
N ALA A 241 -0.32 17.82 -13.07
CA ALA A 241 0.12 18.77 -12.05
C ALA A 241 1.37 18.27 -11.31
N GLN A 242 1.39 16.98 -10.94
CA GLN A 242 2.54 16.34 -10.30
C GLN A 242 3.77 16.33 -11.22
N ARG A 243 3.59 16.05 -12.52
CA ARG A 243 4.68 16.12 -13.51
C ARG A 243 5.26 17.54 -13.59
N MET A 244 4.41 18.56 -13.67
CA MET A 244 4.82 19.96 -13.72
C MET A 244 5.54 20.41 -12.43
N GLU A 245 5.14 19.87 -11.27
CA GLU A 245 5.83 20.13 -10.01
C GLU A 245 7.20 19.45 -9.94
N TRP A 246 7.26 18.18 -10.37
CA TRP A 246 8.50 17.42 -10.46
C TRP A 246 9.52 18.06 -11.40
N GLU A 247 9.08 18.53 -12.58
CA GLU A 247 9.93 19.26 -13.52
C GLU A 247 10.49 20.55 -12.93
N ARG A 248 9.66 21.32 -12.22
CA ARG A 248 10.10 22.55 -11.51
C ARG A 248 11.14 22.25 -10.44
N ASP A 249 10.94 21.18 -9.66
CA ASP A 249 11.86 20.78 -8.59
C ASP A 249 13.21 20.31 -9.17
N ILE A 250 13.20 19.56 -10.28
CA ILE A 250 14.43 19.22 -11.01
C ILE A 250 15.13 20.47 -11.52
N GLU A 251 14.41 21.36 -12.20
CA GLU A 251 15.00 22.59 -12.74
C GLU A 251 15.62 23.43 -11.62
N GLN A 252 14.95 23.53 -10.47
CA GLN A 252 15.47 24.26 -9.32
C GLN A 252 16.71 23.59 -8.72
N ARG A 253 16.74 22.26 -8.60
CA ARG A 253 17.94 21.52 -8.17
C ARG A 253 19.12 21.75 -9.10
N VAL A 254 18.91 21.64 -10.41
CA VAL A 254 19.96 21.89 -11.41
C VAL A 254 20.45 23.34 -11.34
N ARG A 255 19.55 24.32 -11.19
CA ARG A 255 19.94 25.72 -11.03
C ARG A 255 20.80 25.94 -9.79
N VAL A 256 20.44 25.34 -8.65
CA VAL A 256 21.21 25.44 -7.41
C VAL A 256 22.60 24.84 -7.60
N GLU A 257 22.69 23.65 -8.19
CA GLU A 257 23.97 22.97 -8.44
C GLU A 257 24.88 23.78 -9.38
N VAL A 258 24.33 24.34 -10.46
CA VAL A 258 25.08 25.22 -11.38
C VAL A 258 25.57 26.48 -10.68
N MET A 259 24.73 27.10 -9.83
CA MET A 259 25.12 28.28 -9.07
C MET A 259 26.25 27.98 -8.08
N GLU A 260 26.21 26.81 -7.43
CA GLU A 260 27.26 26.37 -6.51
C GLU A 260 28.59 26.12 -7.24
N GLN A 261 28.55 25.44 -8.38
CA GLN A 261 29.74 25.24 -9.23
C GLN A 261 30.32 26.57 -9.74
N LEU A 262 29.47 27.54 -10.11
CA LEU A 262 29.91 28.88 -10.51
C LEU A 262 30.61 29.59 -9.35
N ARG A 263 30.04 29.52 -8.14
CA ARG A 263 30.63 30.12 -6.94
C ARG A 263 32.00 29.52 -6.62
N GLU A 264 32.14 28.19 -6.68
CA GLU A 264 33.43 27.53 -6.48
C GLU A 264 34.46 27.94 -7.52
N ARG A 265 34.07 28.01 -8.80
CA ARG A 265 34.95 28.48 -9.87
C ARG A 265 35.38 29.92 -9.63
N GLN A 266 34.48 30.78 -9.21
CA GLN A 266 34.77 32.17 -8.92
C GLN A 266 35.78 32.31 -7.78
N SER A 267 35.59 31.59 -6.67
CA SER A 267 36.57 31.59 -5.57
C SER A 267 37.94 31.04 -5.98
N ARG A 268 37.99 30.05 -6.88
CA ARG A 268 39.28 29.56 -7.43
C ARG A 268 39.96 30.59 -8.33
N VAL A 269 39.20 31.37 -9.10
CA VAL A 269 39.74 32.46 -9.90
C VAL A 269 40.28 33.56 -9.00
N GLU A 270 39.51 33.99 -7.99
CA GLU A 270 39.93 35.00 -7.02
C GLU A 270 41.24 34.59 -6.30
N LEU A 271 41.36 33.32 -5.89
CA LEU A 271 42.59 32.82 -5.27
C LEU A 271 43.79 32.86 -6.22
N ARG A 272 43.57 32.55 -7.50
CA ARG A 272 44.62 32.63 -8.53
C ARG A 272 45.02 34.07 -8.83
N GLU A 273 44.06 34.99 -8.89
CA GLU A 273 44.30 36.41 -9.07
C GLU A 273 45.14 36.97 -7.91
N GLN A 274 44.79 36.66 -6.66
CA GLN A 274 45.60 37.02 -5.49
C GLN A 274 47.01 36.43 -5.55
N GLY A 275 47.16 35.18 -6.02
CA GLY A 275 48.47 34.58 -6.24
C GLY A 275 49.30 35.31 -7.30
N LEU A 276 48.67 35.74 -8.40
CA LEU A 276 49.31 36.50 -9.47
C LEU A 276 49.67 37.91 -9.04
N THR A 277 48.83 38.59 -8.26
CA THR A 277 49.15 39.93 -7.72
C THR A 277 50.36 39.86 -6.79
N ASN A 278 50.40 38.87 -5.89
CA ASN A 278 51.54 38.68 -4.99
C ASN A 278 52.84 38.40 -5.77
N LEU A 279 52.77 37.62 -6.85
CA LEU A 279 53.93 37.33 -7.69
C LEU A 279 54.37 38.57 -8.47
N ALA A 280 53.42 39.37 -8.98
CA ALA A 280 53.71 40.65 -9.62
C ALA A 280 54.41 41.62 -8.66
N GLU A 281 53.93 41.73 -7.42
CA GLU A 281 54.55 42.55 -6.36
C GLU A 281 55.98 42.11 -6.04
N GLN A 282 56.23 40.79 -5.97
CA GLN A 282 57.58 40.26 -5.78
C GLN A 282 58.49 40.57 -6.97
N LEU A 283 58.00 40.45 -8.20
CA LEU A 283 58.76 40.78 -9.40
C LEU A 283 59.09 42.28 -9.46
N THR A 284 58.16 43.16 -9.10
CA THR A 284 58.43 44.59 -9.02
C THR A 284 59.48 44.89 -7.97
N ALA A 285 59.40 44.29 -6.78
CA ALA A 285 60.41 44.48 -5.73
C ALA A 285 61.81 44.01 -6.16
N VAL A 286 61.91 42.87 -6.85
CA VAL A 286 63.18 42.38 -7.41
C VAL A 286 63.69 43.30 -8.52
N HIS A 287 62.80 43.79 -9.38
CA HIS A 287 63.17 44.73 -10.43
C HIS A 287 63.72 46.04 -9.85
N ASP A 288 63.10 46.55 -8.79
CA ASP A 288 63.54 47.75 -8.07
C ASP A 288 64.92 47.54 -7.42
N ASP A 289 65.16 46.41 -6.73
CA ASP A 289 66.48 46.07 -6.16
C ASP A 289 67.58 45.98 -7.24
N ILE A 290 67.26 45.40 -8.40
CA ILE A 290 68.19 45.34 -9.54
C ILE A 290 68.48 46.75 -10.06
N ASN A 291 67.46 47.60 -10.22
CA ASN A 291 67.64 48.97 -10.68
C ASN A 291 68.48 49.79 -9.70
N ASP A 292 68.25 49.64 -8.39
CA ASP A 292 69.05 50.28 -7.34
C ASP A 292 70.52 49.85 -7.44
N ARG A 293 70.80 48.56 -7.59
CA ARG A 293 72.17 48.06 -7.82
C ARG A 293 72.79 48.59 -9.10
N LEU A 294 72.03 48.68 -10.19
CA LEU A 294 72.53 49.24 -11.45
C LEU A 294 72.88 50.72 -11.30
N SER A 295 72.05 51.51 -10.60
CA SER A 295 72.34 52.92 -10.34
C SER A 295 73.59 53.10 -9.46
N GLN A 296 73.76 52.26 -8.42
CA GLN A 296 74.98 52.24 -7.60
C GLN A 296 76.23 51.91 -8.43
N LEU A 297 76.16 50.89 -9.28
CA LEU A 297 77.27 50.53 -10.17
C LEU A 297 77.59 51.62 -11.20
N GLN A 298 76.56 52.32 -11.72
CA GLN A 298 76.76 53.48 -12.60
C GLN A 298 77.46 54.62 -11.87
N SER A 299 77.02 54.96 -10.67
CA SER A 299 77.67 55.96 -9.82
C SER A 299 79.12 55.60 -9.51
N GLN A 300 79.41 54.35 -9.11
CA GLN A 300 80.77 53.87 -8.88
C GLN A 300 81.63 53.94 -10.16
N LYS A 301 81.06 53.61 -11.31
CA LYS A 301 81.75 53.71 -12.61
C LYS A 301 82.06 55.16 -12.98
N GLU A 302 81.16 56.10 -12.71
CA GLU A 302 81.38 57.53 -12.92
C GLU A 302 82.45 58.08 -11.98
N GLU A 303 82.44 57.68 -10.70
CA GLU A 303 83.48 58.02 -9.74
C GLU A 303 84.86 57.49 -10.15
N LEU A 304 84.94 56.25 -10.63
CA LEU A 304 86.18 55.67 -11.13
C LEU A 304 86.68 56.40 -12.38
N ARG A 305 85.80 56.73 -13.35
CA ARG A 305 86.17 57.54 -14.52
C ARG A 305 86.68 58.92 -14.13
N ALA A 306 86.02 59.60 -13.19
CA ALA A 306 86.46 60.90 -12.72
C ALA A 306 87.83 60.84 -12.02
N ARG A 307 88.17 59.71 -11.36
CA ARG A 307 89.50 59.47 -10.79
C ARG A 307 90.56 59.17 -11.86
N GLU A 308 90.20 58.42 -12.91
CA GLU A 308 91.09 58.14 -14.05
C GLU A 308 91.39 59.40 -14.88
N GLU A 309 90.43 60.32 -15.02
CA GLU A 309 90.63 61.61 -15.72
C GLU A 309 91.47 62.63 -14.93
N GLN A 310 91.74 62.39 -13.64
CA GLN A 310 92.55 63.25 -12.77
C GLN A 310 94.00 62.77 -12.59
N GLN A 311 94.39 61.63 -13.19
CA GLN A 311 95.76 61.13 -13.26
C GLN A 311 96.41 61.45 -14.61
#